data_AF-A0A4S4BGT6-F1
#
_entry.id   AF-A0A4S4BGT6-F1
#
_cell.length_a   1.000
_cell.length_b   1.000
_cell.length_c   1.000
_cell.angle_alpha   90.00
_cell.angle_beta   90.00
_cell.angle_gamma   90.00
#
_symmetry.space_group_name_H-M   'P 1'
#
loop_
_entity.id
_entity.type
_entity.pdbx_description
1 polymer ?
#
loop_
_entity_poly.entity_id
_entity_poly.type
_entity_poly.pdbx_seq_one_letter_code
_entity_poly.pdbx_strand_id
1 'polypeptide(L)' 'MIVRWLRPDLPPDEWDCPDVEQLLFLLRLVPTLYLDGKRYRFAHASLLIEQGSIRIAIQVSELPPEERLVPKLE' A
#
# COMPACT_ATOMS: atom_id res chain seq x y z
N MET A 1 -1.46 4.69 15.41
CA MET A 1 -1.26 5.90 14.56
C MET A 1 -2.02 5.67 13.27
N ILE A 2 -2.73 6.67 12.77
CA ILE A 2 -3.57 6.47 11.59
C ILE A 2 -2.73 6.47 10.32
N VAL A 3 -2.91 5.43 9.51
CA VAL A 3 -2.34 5.27 8.17
C VAL A 3 -3.47 5.41 7.15
N ARG A 4 -3.30 6.33 6.20
CA ARG A 4 -4.23 6.60 5.09
C ARG A 4 -3.68 5.97 3.80
N TRP A 5 -4.33 4.94 3.28
CA TRP A 5 -3.97 4.27 2.05
C TRP A 5 -4.57 5.00 0.84
N LEU A 6 -3.70 5.44 -0.06
CA LEU A 6 -4.07 6.15 -1.29
C LEU A 6 -3.89 5.20 -2.47
N ARG A 7 -5.00 4.59 -2.91
CA ARG A 7 -5.06 3.70 -4.08
C ARG A 7 -5.49 4.51 -5.31
N PRO A 8 -5.06 4.13 -6.53
CA PRO A 8 -5.57 4.72 -7.76
C PRO A 8 -7.09 4.52 -7.86
N ASP A 9 -7.80 5.57 -8.27
CA ASP A 9 -9.23 5.55 -8.60
C ASP A 9 -10.18 5.10 -7.47
N LEU A 10 -9.69 5.06 -6.22
CA LEU A 10 -10.48 4.71 -5.05
C LEU A 10 -10.36 5.79 -3.98
N PRO A 11 -11.41 5.97 -3.15
CA PRO A 11 -11.31 6.83 -1.99
C PRO A 11 -10.21 6.34 -1.03
N PRO A 12 -9.61 7.26 -0.25
CA PRO A 12 -8.66 6.91 0.80
C PRO A 12 -9.28 6.01 1.86
N ASP A 13 -8.53 4.99 2.29
CA ASP A 13 -8.89 4.15 3.44
C ASP A 13 -8.00 4.46 4.63
N GLU A 14 -8.56 4.58 5.82
CA GLU A 14 -7.81 4.86 7.06
C GLU A 14 -7.82 3.68 8.00
N TRP A 15 -6.63 3.21 8.39
CA TRP A 15 -6.45 2.11 9.34
C TRP A 15 -5.63 2.60 10.53
N ASP A 16 -5.95 2.11 11.73
CA ASP A 16 -5.05 2.28 12.87
C ASP A 16 -3.89 1.29 12.76
N CYS A 17 -2.67 1.82 12.83
CA CYS A 17 -1.44 1.07 12.75
C CYS A 17 -0.63 1.32 14.04
N PRO A 18 -0.45 0.30 14.89
CA PRO A 18 0.27 0.47 16.15
C PRO A 18 1.77 0.70 15.95
N ASP A 19 2.37 0.12 14.90
CA ASP A 19 3.79 0.27 14.57
C ASP A 19 3.97 0.66 13.09
N VAL A 20 4.04 1.97 12.87
CA VAL A 20 4.17 2.55 11.53
C VAL A 20 5.59 2.43 10.99
N GLU A 21 6.61 2.41 11.85
CA GLU A 21 8.00 2.27 11.42
C GLU A 21 8.23 0.88 10.84
N GLN A 22 7.75 -0.16 11.54
CA GLN A 22 7.81 -1.54 11.04
C GLN A 22 7.05 -1.69 9.73
N LEU A 23 5.86 -1.08 9.60
CA LEU A 23 5.12 -1.08 8.33
C LEU A 23 5.95 -0.47 7.20
N LEU A 24 6.48 0.74 7.39
CA LEU A 24 7.29 1.41 6.37
C LEU A 24 8.55 0.63 5.99
N PHE A 25 9.18 -0.05 6.95
CA PHE A 25 10.29 -0.95 6.69
C PHE A 25 9.87 -2.13 5.82
N LEU A 26 8.78 -2.82 6.16
CA LEU A 26 8.26 -3.95 5.39
C LEU A 26 7.90 -3.54 3.96
N LEU A 27 7.27 -2.37 3.78
CA LEU A 27 6.90 -1.83 2.46
C LEU A 27 8.11 -1.60 1.53
N ARG A 28 9.31 -1.40 2.09
CA ARG A 28 10.55 -1.29 1.30
C ARG A 28 11.13 -2.64 0.89
N LEU A 29 10.81 -3.71 1.62
CA LEU A 29 11.30 -5.05 1.36
C LEU A 29 10.38 -5.86 0.44
N VAL A 30 9.07 -5.61 0.49
CA VAL A 30 8.09 -6.37 -0.27
C VAL A 30 7.78 -5.66 -1.61
N PRO A 31 7.99 -6.32 -2.76
CA PRO A 31 7.74 -5.71 -4.06
C PRO A 31 6.25 -5.64 -4.44
N THR A 32 5.40 -6.33 -3.69
CA THR A 32 3.97 -6.49 -3.96
C THR A 32 3.19 -6.50 -2.66
N LEU A 33 2.06 -5.81 -2.68
CA LEU A 33 1.10 -5.65 -1.60
C LEU A 33 -0.26 -6.10 -2.09
N TYR A 34 -1.07 -6.65 -1.19
CA TYR A 34 -2.46 -6.97 -1.47
C TYR A 34 -3.36 -6.15 -0.55
N LEU A 35 -4.24 -5.35 -1.12
CA LEU A 35 -5.28 -4.60 -0.40
C LEU A 35 -6.61 -5.03 -1.00
N ASP A 36 -7.51 -5.57 -0.18
CA ASP A 36 -8.82 -6.10 -0.61
C ASP A 36 -8.74 -7.07 -1.81
N GLY A 37 -7.71 -7.92 -1.83
CA GLY A 37 -7.46 -8.89 -2.90
C GLY A 37 -6.89 -8.30 -4.21
N LYS A 38 -6.72 -6.98 -4.30
CA LYS A 38 -6.07 -6.32 -5.45
C LYS A 38 -4.57 -6.13 -5.22
N ARG A 39 -3.79 -6.21 -6.30
CA ARG A 39 -2.33 -6.17 -6.29
C ARG A 39 -1.83 -4.75 -6.47
N TYR A 40 -0.92 -4.36 -5.61
CA TYR A 40 -0.31 -3.05 -5.64
C TYR A 40 1.20 -3.11 -5.41
N ARG A 41 1.89 -2.04 -5.79
CA ARG A 41 3.28 -1.77 -5.41
C ARG A 41 3.32 -0.53 -4.52
N PHE A 42 4.18 -0.56 -3.50
CA PHE A 42 4.49 0.64 -2.73
C PHE A 42 5.12 1.71 -3.65
N ALA A 43 4.55 2.91 -3.66
CA ALA A 43 5.08 4.02 -4.44
C ALA A 43 5.84 5.01 -3.53
N HIS A 44 5.15 5.54 -2.52
CA HIS A 44 5.72 6.54 -1.62
C HIS A 44 4.92 6.63 -0.31
N ALA A 45 5.53 7.24 0.71
CA ALA A 45 4.87 7.56 1.97
C ALA A 45 5.10 9.02 2.35
N SER A 46 4.04 9.70 2.80
CA SER A 46 4.05 11.11 3.17
C SER A 46 3.49 11.32 4.58
N LEU A 47 4.01 12.32 5.30
CA LEU A 47 3.44 12.77 6.57
C LEU A 47 2.33 13.79 6.31
N LEU A 48 1.13 13.54 6.83
CA LEU A 48 0.01 14.47 6.78
C LEU A 48 -0.22 15.09 8.16
N ILE A 49 -0.30 16.42 8.22
CA ILE A 49 -0.61 17.18 9.43
C ILE A 49 -1.88 17.99 9.14
N GLU A 50 -3.01 17.51 9.65
CA GLU A 50 -4.33 18.08 9.37
C GLU A 50 -5.12 18.21 10.68
N GLN A 51 -5.70 19.38 10.94
CA GLN A 51 -6.59 19.61 12.09
C GLN A 51 -5.99 19.17 13.46
N GLY A 52 -4.69 19.41 13.65
CA GLY A 52 -3.99 19.03 14.89
C GLY A 52 -3.72 17.53 15.05
N SER A 53 -3.92 16.73 14.01
CA SER A 53 -3.65 15.30 13.98
C SER A 53 -2.56 14.96 12.96
N ILE A 54 -1.76 13.95 13.29
CA ILE A 54 -0.68 13.45 12.44
C ILE A 54 -1.09 12.09 11.88
N ARG A 55 -1.00 11.92 10.56
CA ARG A 55 -1.26 10.67 9.84
C ARG A 55 -0.09 10.36 8.90
N ILE A 56 0.11 9.09 8.55
CA ILE A 56 0.94 8.73 7.40
C ILE A 56 0.03 8.40 6.22
N ALA A 57 0.25 9.05 5.08
CA ALA A 57 -0.32 8.63 3.82
C ALA A 57 0.61 7.64 3.12
N ILE A 58 0.08 6.51 2.67
CA ILE A 58 0.81 5.49 1.90
C ILE A 58 0.19 5.44 0.51
N GLN A 59 0.97 5.88 -0.48
CA GLN A 59 0.59 5.82 -1.88
C GLN A 59 1.03 4.50 -2.48
N VAL A 60 0.10 3.88 -3.21
CA VAL A 60 0.35 2.63 -3.92
C VAL A 60 0.00 2.78 -5.39
N SER A 61 0.68 2.04 -6.26
CA SER A 61 0.34 1.93 -7.68
C SER A 61 -0.20 0.54 -7.99
N GLU A 62 -1.18 0.46 -8.89
CA GLU A 62 -1.74 -0.83 -9.29
C GLU A 62 -0.71 -1.64 -10.07
N LEU A 63 -0.62 -2.93 -9.75
CA LEU A 63 0.16 -3.87 -10.54
C LEU A 63 -0.77 -4.63 -11.48
N PRO A 64 -0.30 -5.01 -12.69
CA PRO A 64 -1.10 -5.85 -13.56
C PRO A 64 -1.49 -7.15 -12.83
N PRO A 65 -2.67 -7.72 -13.17
CA PRO A 65 -3.06 -9.02 -12.67
C PRO A 65 -1.96 -10.04 -12.96
N GLU A 66 -1.78 -11.00 -12.06
CA GLU A 66 -0.74 -12.01 -12.20
C GLU A 66 -1.03 -12.82 -13.46
N GLU A 67 -0.22 -12.65 -14.51
CA GLU A 67 -0.20 -13.61 -15.60
C GLU A 67 0.20 -14.94 -14.97
N ARG A 68 -0.76 -15.86 -14.83
CA ARG A 68 -0.43 -17.24 -14.56
C ARG A 68 0.46 -17.68 -15.71
N LEU A 69 1.75 -17.79 -15.47
CA LEU A 69 2.67 -18.54 -16.31
C LEU A 69 2.14 -19.98 -16.30
N VAL A 70 1.26 -20.30 -17.25
CA VAL A 70 0.95 -21.68 -17.58
C VAL A 70 2.24 -22.19 -18.21
N PRO A 71 2.99 -23.11 -17.58
CA PRO A 71 4.10 -23.72 -18.25
C PRO A 71 3.54 -24.38 -19.51
N LYS A 72 3.98 -23.92 -20.68
CA LYS A 72 3.78 -24.67 -21.91
C LYS A 72 4.59 -25.95 -21.73
N LEU A 73 3.90 -27.03 -21.37
CA LEU A 73 4.43 -28.37 -21.51
C LEU A 73 4.49 -28.62 -23.02
N GLU A 74 5.69 -28.46 -23.59
CA GLU A 74 6.06 -29.03 -24.90
C GLU A 74 6.26 -30.54 -24.78
#